data_AF-A0A1V5Y5P9-F1
#
_entry.id   AF-A0A1V5Y5P9-F1
#
_cell.length_a   1.000
_cell.length_b   1.000
_cell.length_c   1.000
_cell.angle_alpha   90.00
_cell.angle_beta   90.00
_cell.angle_gamma   90.00
#
_symmetry.space_group_name_H-M   'P 1'
#
loop_
_entity.id
_entity.type
_entity.pdbx_description
1 polymer ?
#
loop_
_entity_poly.entity_id
_entity_poly.type
_entity_poly.pdbx_seq_one_letter_code
_entity_poly.pdbx_strand_id
1 'polypeptide(L)'
;MKRYNKLGLTLVETLFALAIFAFLSVGFMTTLVASMRTTGRAVLEIAADNFATKIIEEMQIRNKMSIEEYDKLGDPSAPENDSFLKVFVSPSDPQNLSRSVEFRAQVQFKGFGKVESAAQNSLTAVIPNGFPSWDVNEWKDCPVMIKKGKGSGQIAYILSNSSNSLSITRNLDGSAGTPWLTNPDSSSYFEINGGKTAEVTVRWVYRGQPFTRVYRTLVYHP
;
A
#
# COMPACT_ATOMS: atom_id res chain seq x y z
N MET A 1 6.48 -78.08 -9.65
CA MET A 1 5.21 -77.40 -10.01
C MET A 1 4.61 -76.78 -8.76
N LYS A 2 4.75 -75.46 -8.56
CA LYS A 2 4.13 -74.73 -7.44
C LYS A 2 2.66 -74.47 -7.80
N ARG A 3 1.72 -75.09 -7.07
CA ARG A 3 0.29 -74.81 -7.20
C ARG A 3 0.02 -73.42 -6.62
N TYR A 4 -0.34 -72.46 -7.48
CA TYR A 4 -0.86 -71.18 -7.04
C TYR A 4 -2.28 -71.40 -6.51
N ASN A 5 -2.45 -71.36 -5.19
CA ASN A 5 -3.78 -71.30 -4.57
C ASN A 5 -4.40 -69.95 -4.93
N LYS A 6 -5.42 -69.98 -5.80
CA LYS A 6 -6.25 -68.80 -6.07
C LYS A 6 -7.11 -68.53 -4.83
N LEU A 7 -6.66 -67.62 -3.98
CA LEU A 7 -7.49 -67.01 -2.95
C LEU A 7 -8.55 -66.16 -3.68
N GLY A 8 -9.76 -66.69 -3.83
CA GLY A 8 -10.88 -65.91 -4.32
C GLY A 8 -11.28 -64.90 -3.25
N LEU A 9 -11.22 -63.60 -3.58
CA LEU A 9 -11.78 -62.54 -2.74
C LEU A 9 -13.25 -62.82 -2.49
N THR A 10 -13.65 -62.75 -1.23
CA THR A 10 -15.07 -62.89 -0.85
C THR A 10 -15.83 -61.62 -1.24
N LEU A 11 -17.13 -61.74 -1.49
CA LEU A 11 -18.01 -60.59 -1.78
C LEU A 11 -17.90 -59.51 -0.69
N VAL A 12 -17.78 -59.94 0.57
CA VAL A 12 -17.67 -59.06 1.74
C VAL A 12 -16.37 -58.23 1.69
N GLU A 13 -15.22 -58.85 1.40
CA GLU A 13 -13.94 -58.13 1.27
C GLU A 13 -13.97 -57.11 0.14
N THR A 14 -14.64 -57.45 -0.97
CA THR A 14 -14.79 -56.53 -2.11
C THR A 14 -15.64 -55.31 -1.74
N LEU A 15 -16.73 -55.50 -0.99
CA LEU A 15 -17.57 -54.41 -0.50
C LEU A 15 -16.83 -53.50 0.50
N PHE A 16 -16.06 -54.09 1.41
CA PHE A 16 -15.22 -53.31 2.33
C PHE A 16 -14.15 -52.50 1.58
N ALA A 17 -13.48 -53.10 0.60
CA ALA A 17 -12.48 -52.39 -0.21
C ALA A 17 -13.10 -51.22 -0.98
N LEU A 18 -14.30 -51.41 -1.56
CA LEU A 18 -15.04 -50.33 -2.24
C LEU A 18 -15.44 -49.21 -1.29
N ALA A 19 -15.90 -49.53 -0.08
CA ALA A 19 -16.27 -48.53 0.91
C ALA A 19 -15.04 -47.69 1.34
N ILE A 20 -13.92 -48.34 1.64
CA ILE A 20 -12.67 -47.65 2.00
C ILE A 20 -12.21 -46.75 0.85
N PHE A 21 -12.25 -47.25 -0.38
CA PHE A 21 -11.89 -46.46 -1.56
C PHE A 21 -12.81 -45.24 -1.74
N ALA A 22 -14.11 -45.39 -1.52
CA ALA A 22 -15.05 -44.28 -1.56
C ALA A 22 -14.70 -43.20 -0.52
N PHE A 23 -14.43 -43.57 0.73
CA PHE A 23 -14.03 -42.60 1.76
C PHE A 23 -12.71 -41.90 1.44
N LEU A 24 -11.70 -42.64 0.98
CA LEU A 24 -10.40 -42.06 0.60
C LEU A 24 -10.53 -41.09 -0.58
N SER A 25 -11.32 -41.43 -1.59
CA SER A 25 -11.55 -40.56 -2.75
C SER A 25 -12.26 -39.25 -2.37
N VAL A 26 -13.26 -39.30 -1.49
CA VAL A 26 -13.93 -38.09 -0.98
C VAL A 26 -12.97 -37.23 -0.16
N GLY A 27 -12.17 -37.85 0.71
CA GLY A 27 -11.14 -37.14 1.48
C GLY A 27 -10.13 -36.44 0.57
N PHE A 28 -9.61 -37.15 -0.42
CA PHE A 28 -8.66 -36.62 -1.40
C PHE A 28 -9.26 -35.47 -2.23
N MET A 29 -10.49 -35.62 -2.72
CA MET A 29 -11.15 -34.55 -3.48
C MET A 29 -11.37 -33.30 -2.64
N THR A 30 -11.69 -33.47 -1.36
CA THR A 30 -11.90 -32.34 -0.44
C THR A 30 -10.59 -31.57 -0.20
N THR A 31 -9.48 -32.28 0.04
CA THR A 31 -8.17 -31.64 0.23
C THR A 31 -7.66 -30.98 -1.04
N LEU A 32 -7.87 -31.62 -2.20
CA LEU A 32 -7.52 -31.06 -3.50
C LEU A 32 -8.29 -29.76 -3.79
N VAL A 33 -9.60 -29.72 -3.52
CA VAL A 33 -10.40 -28.50 -3.68
C VAL A 33 -9.96 -27.40 -2.71
N ALA A 34 -9.64 -27.74 -1.45
CA ALA A 34 -9.13 -26.77 -0.49
C ALA A 34 -7.76 -26.21 -0.92
N SER A 35 -6.88 -27.06 -1.42
CA SER A 35 -5.58 -26.66 -1.96
C SER A 35 -5.74 -25.72 -3.15
N MET A 36 -6.60 -26.05 -4.12
CA MET A 36 -6.85 -25.20 -5.29
C MET A 36 -7.38 -23.82 -4.91
N ARG A 37 -8.25 -23.72 -3.89
CA ARG A 37 -8.73 -22.43 -3.38
C ARG A 37 -7.60 -21.59 -2.77
N THR A 38 -6.73 -22.25 -2.01
CA THR A 38 -5.58 -21.59 -1.39
C THR A 38 -4.59 -21.10 -2.44
N THR A 39 -4.29 -21.92 -3.44
CA THR A 39 -3.45 -21.53 -4.58
C THR A 39 -4.05 -20.36 -5.36
N GLY A 40 -5.36 -20.39 -5.65
CA GLY A 40 -6.04 -19.29 -6.35
C GLY A 40 -5.93 -17.95 -5.60
N ARG A 41 -6.05 -17.97 -4.28
CA ARG A 41 -5.85 -16.78 -3.45
C ARG A 41 -4.40 -16.29 -3.51
N ALA A 42 -3.42 -17.18 -3.35
CA ALA A 42 -2.01 -16.81 -3.37
C ALA A 42 -1.59 -16.18 -4.72
N VAL A 43 -2.10 -16.70 -5.83
CA VAL A 43 -1.84 -16.12 -7.17
C VAL A 43 -2.38 -14.69 -7.27
N LEU A 44 -3.56 -14.41 -6.72
CA LEU A 44 -4.12 -13.05 -6.73
C LEU A 44 -3.38 -12.09 -5.80
N GLU A 45 -2.89 -12.57 -4.66
CA GLU A 45 -2.03 -11.77 -3.78
C GLU A 45 -0.72 -11.39 -4.49
N ILE A 46 -0.10 -12.32 -5.22
CA ILE A 46 1.10 -12.04 -6.03
C ILE A 46 0.78 -11.07 -7.17
N ALA A 47 -0.38 -11.21 -7.82
CA ALA A 47 -0.81 -10.28 -8.86
C ALA A 47 -1.02 -8.86 -8.30
N ALA A 48 -1.61 -8.73 -7.10
CA ALA A 48 -1.73 -7.45 -6.39
C ALA A 48 -0.36 -6.84 -6.07
N ASP A 49 0.60 -7.65 -5.61
CA ASP A 49 1.98 -7.23 -5.34
C ASP A 49 2.67 -6.69 -6.59
N ASN A 50 2.59 -7.41 -7.70
CA ASN A 50 3.17 -6.98 -8.97
C ASN A 50 2.49 -5.71 -9.49
N PHE A 51 1.17 -5.61 -9.35
CA PHE A 51 0.40 -4.43 -9.75
C PHE A 51 0.80 -3.19 -8.94
N ALA A 52 0.87 -3.31 -7.62
CA ALA A 52 1.34 -2.23 -6.75
C ALA A 52 2.78 -1.80 -7.07
N THR A 53 3.67 -2.78 -7.25
CA THR A 53 5.07 -2.54 -7.61
C THR A 53 5.16 -1.75 -8.91
N LYS A 54 4.38 -2.13 -9.94
CA LYS A 54 4.39 -1.40 -11.20
C LYS A 54 3.89 0.03 -11.06
N ILE A 55 2.87 0.28 -10.25
CA ILE A 55 2.40 1.64 -9.95
C ILE A 55 3.50 2.43 -9.25
N ILE A 56 4.18 1.82 -8.27
CA ILE A 56 5.30 2.45 -7.55
C ILE A 56 6.44 2.81 -8.49
N GLU A 57 6.84 1.91 -9.39
CA GLU A 57 7.85 2.17 -10.40
C GLU A 57 7.43 3.31 -11.33
N GLU A 58 6.19 3.30 -11.83
CA GLU A 58 5.68 4.37 -12.68
C GLU A 58 5.64 5.71 -11.94
N MET A 59 5.30 5.71 -10.64
CA MET A 59 5.34 6.92 -9.81
C MET A 59 6.77 7.43 -9.63
N GLN A 60 7.74 6.54 -9.40
CA GLN A 60 9.15 6.93 -9.27
C GLN A 60 9.69 7.50 -10.59
N ILE A 61 9.37 6.89 -11.73
CA ILE A 61 9.79 7.36 -13.06
C ILE A 61 9.09 8.68 -13.42
N ARG A 62 7.79 8.79 -13.11
CA ARG A 62 6.97 9.96 -13.40
C ARG A 62 7.08 11.04 -12.32
N ASN A 63 7.95 10.91 -11.32
CA ASN A 63 8.04 11.86 -10.19
C ASN A 63 8.60 13.23 -10.62
N LYS A 64 7.81 13.94 -11.44
CA LYS A 64 7.93 15.34 -11.82
C LYS A 64 6.84 16.17 -11.16
N MET A 65 6.11 15.62 -10.17
CA MET A 65 5.14 16.41 -9.43
C MET A 65 5.89 17.44 -8.60
N SER A 66 6.15 18.57 -9.26
CA SER A 66 6.92 19.66 -8.71
C SER A 66 6.16 20.25 -7.54
N ILE A 67 6.88 20.97 -6.69
CA ILE A 67 6.29 21.77 -5.62
C ILE A 67 5.21 22.73 -6.17
N GLU A 68 5.28 23.11 -7.45
CA GLU A 68 4.31 23.98 -8.13
C GLU A 68 3.03 23.27 -8.56
N GLU A 69 3.08 21.95 -8.80
CA GLU A 69 1.89 21.12 -9.03
C GLU A 69 1.14 20.82 -7.72
N TYR A 70 1.84 20.81 -6.58
CA TYR A 70 1.22 20.68 -5.27
C TYR A 70 0.22 21.80 -4.95
N ASP A 71 0.53 23.04 -5.33
CA ASP A 71 -0.41 24.16 -5.14
C ASP A 71 -1.67 24.02 -6.01
N LYS A 72 -1.63 23.25 -7.10
CA LYS A 72 -2.78 22.99 -7.99
C LYS A 72 -3.68 21.86 -7.50
N LEU A 73 -3.22 21.02 -6.56
CA LEU A 73 -3.98 19.88 -6.02
C LEU A 73 -5.13 20.31 -5.09
N GLY A 74 -5.09 21.54 -4.56
CA GLY A 74 -6.19 22.14 -3.79
C GLY A 74 -7.36 22.63 -4.65
N ASP A 75 -7.24 22.59 -5.97
CA ASP A 75 -8.34 22.89 -6.89
C ASP A 75 -9.25 21.67 -7.03
N PRO A 76 -10.51 21.71 -6.59
CA PRO A 76 -11.46 20.60 -6.74
C PRO A 76 -11.77 20.27 -8.22
N SER A 77 -11.30 21.08 -9.18
CA SER A 77 -11.36 20.80 -10.61
C SER A 77 -10.11 20.13 -11.19
N ALA A 78 -9.06 19.91 -10.38
CA ALA A 78 -7.87 19.16 -10.80
C ALA A 78 -8.22 17.65 -10.94
N PRO A 79 -7.96 17.03 -12.11
CA PRO A 79 -8.39 15.67 -12.42
C PRO A 79 -7.66 14.54 -11.66
N GLU A 80 -6.80 14.87 -10.69
CA GLU A 80 -5.83 13.92 -10.12
C GLU A 80 -6.10 13.46 -8.68
N ASN A 81 -7.08 14.06 -7.99
CA ASN A 81 -7.41 13.70 -6.59
C ASN A 81 -8.09 12.33 -6.44
N ASP A 82 -8.36 11.64 -7.55
CA ASP A 82 -8.96 10.31 -7.61
C ASP A 82 -8.28 9.45 -8.69
N SER A 83 -6.96 9.30 -8.61
CA SER A 83 -6.18 8.47 -9.55
C SER A 83 -6.44 6.97 -9.31
N PHE A 84 -7.64 6.51 -9.67
CA PHE A 84 -7.98 5.10 -9.81
C PHE A 84 -7.34 4.56 -11.08
N LEU A 85 -6.13 3.99 -10.99
CA LEU A 85 -5.66 3.11 -12.06
C LEU A 85 -6.47 1.81 -11.96
N LYS A 86 -7.47 1.66 -12.83
CA LYS A 86 -8.25 0.43 -12.99
C LYS A 86 -7.56 -0.42 -14.04
N VAL A 87 -6.96 -1.53 -13.62
CA VAL A 87 -6.47 -2.55 -14.57
C VAL A 87 -7.32 -3.80 -14.42
N PHE A 88 -7.97 -4.16 -15.52
CA PHE A 88 -8.68 -5.42 -15.63
C PHE A 88 -7.66 -6.52 -15.91
N VAL A 89 -7.46 -7.44 -14.97
CA VAL A 89 -6.85 -8.72 -15.31
C VAL A 89 -7.98 -9.62 -15.81
N SER A 90 -8.29 -9.49 -17.10
CA SER A 90 -9.22 -10.41 -17.76
C SER A 90 -8.51 -11.75 -17.95
N PRO A 91 -9.06 -12.88 -17.51
CA PRO A 91 -8.71 -14.15 -18.14
C PRO A 91 -9.02 -14.04 -19.64
N SER A 92 -8.30 -14.78 -20.48
CA SER A 92 -8.33 -14.75 -21.95
C SER A 92 -9.70 -15.00 -22.61
N ASP A 93 -10.78 -15.10 -21.84
CA ASP A 93 -12.14 -15.30 -22.28
C ASP A 93 -13.00 -14.07 -21.92
N PRO A 94 -13.23 -13.15 -22.88
CA PRO A 94 -14.03 -11.95 -22.67
C PRO A 94 -15.53 -12.23 -22.41
N GLN A 95 -15.99 -13.48 -22.54
CA GLN A 95 -17.39 -13.84 -22.27
C GLN A 95 -17.65 -14.33 -20.84
N ASN A 96 -16.60 -14.58 -20.04
CA ASN A 96 -16.73 -15.03 -18.65
C ASN A 96 -16.30 -13.96 -17.64
N LEU A 97 -17.00 -12.82 -17.65
CA LEU A 97 -16.83 -11.73 -16.67
C LEU A 97 -17.01 -12.19 -15.21
N SER A 98 -17.69 -13.32 -14.98
CA SER A 98 -17.86 -13.92 -13.64
C SER A 98 -16.55 -14.40 -12.99
N ARG A 99 -15.44 -14.42 -13.74
CA ARG A 99 -14.10 -14.80 -13.25
C ARG A 99 -13.08 -13.66 -13.32
N SER A 100 -13.46 -12.47 -13.79
CA SER A 100 -12.53 -11.34 -13.79
C SER A 100 -12.31 -10.85 -12.35
N VAL A 101 -11.05 -10.57 -12.02
CA VAL A 101 -10.70 -9.93 -10.75
C VAL A 101 -10.33 -8.49 -11.08
N GLU A 102 -11.10 -7.56 -10.53
CA GLU A 102 -10.80 -6.15 -10.63
C GLU A 102 -9.83 -5.76 -9.50
N PHE A 103 -8.66 -5.23 -9.88
CA PHE A 103 -7.75 -4.58 -8.95
C PHE A 103 -7.97 -3.08 -9.03
N ARG A 104 -8.19 -2.45 -7.88
CA ARG A 104 -8.29 -1.00 -7.73
C ARG A 104 -7.14 -0.53 -6.87
N ALA A 105 -6.28 0.32 -7.42
CA ALA A 105 -5.27 1.03 -6.66
C ALA A 105 -5.76 2.43 -6.32
N GLN A 106 -5.52 2.84 -5.08
CA GLN A 106 -5.61 4.22 -4.63
C GLN A 106 -4.21 4.64 -4.20
N VAL A 107 -3.73 5.75 -4.73
CA VAL A 107 -2.43 6.33 -4.37
C VAL A 107 -2.68 7.54 -3.48
N GLN A 108 -1.96 7.63 -2.37
CA GLN A 108 -1.98 8.77 -1.47
C GLN A 108 -0.55 9.24 -1.23
N PHE A 109 -0.28 10.53 -1.38
CA PHE A 109 1.02 11.10 -1.06
C PHE A 109 0.96 11.85 0.27
N LYS A 110 1.92 11.59 1.15
CA LYS A 110 2.13 12.28 2.42
C LYS A 110 3.61 12.70 2.55
N GLY A 111 3.94 13.42 3.61
CA GLY A 111 5.32 13.76 3.95
C GLY A 111 5.92 14.94 3.20
N PHE A 112 5.12 15.75 2.51
CA PHE A 112 5.56 17.02 1.92
C PHE A 112 4.40 17.99 1.87
N GLY A 113 4.70 19.29 1.80
CA GLY A 113 3.66 20.28 1.63
C GLY A 113 4.12 21.71 1.81
N LYS A 114 3.14 22.60 1.92
CA LYS A 114 3.34 24.02 2.15
C LYS A 114 3.17 24.33 3.63
N VAL A 115 4.02 25.19 4.15
CA VAL A 115 3.88 25.69 5.52
C VAL A 115 2.70 26.66 5.57
N GLU A 116 1.84 26.54 6.57
CA GLU A 116 0.83 27.54 6.89
C GLU A 116 1.42 28.58 7.84
N SER A 117 2.04 28.10 8.91
CA SER A 117 2.74 28.90 9.91
C SER A 117 3.83 28.07 10.58
N ALA A 118 4.87 28.71 11.10
CA ALA A 118 5.86 28.07 11.94
C ALA A 118 6.22 28.96 13.12
N ALA A 119 6.40 28.35 14.28
CA ALA A 119 7.03 28.95 15.43
C ALA A 119 8.42 28.32 15.63
N GLN A 120 9.14 28.76 16.66
CA GLN A 120 10.51 28.30 16.88
C GLN A 120 10.62 26.78 16.96
N ASN A 121 9.64 26.08 17.57
CA ASN A 121 9.65 24.62 17.77
C ASN A 121 8.42 23.93 17.15
N SER A 122 7.73 24.59 16.22
CA SER A 122 6.57 23.99 15.56
C SER A 122 6.46 24.39 14.09
N LEU A 123 5.84 23.52 13.30
CA LEU A 123 5.49 23.77 11.91
C LEU A 123 4.07 23.26 11.66
N THR A 124 3.19 24.13 11.21
CA THR A 124 1.84 23.77 10.78
C THR A 124 1.80 23.70 9.27
N ALA A 125 1.31 22.59 8.73
CA ALA A 125 1.22 22.34 7.30
C ALA A 125 -0.17 22.69 6.76
N VAL A 126 -0.19 23.24 5.54
CA VAL A 126 -1.39 23.29 4.72
C VAL A 126 -1.67 21.87 4.23
N ILE A 127 -2.85 21.33 4.51
CA ILE A 127 -3.33 20.07 3.94
C ILE A 127 -4.37 20.42 2.86
N PRO A 128 -4.05 20.19 1.58
CA PRO A 128 -5.00 20.43 0.49
C PRO A 128 -6.27 19.59 0.67
N ASN A 129 -7.40 20.12 0.20
CA ASN A 129 -8.66 19.38 0.21
C ASN A 129 -8.53 18.06 -0.55
N GLY A 130 -9.05 16.97 0.04
CA GLY A 130 -8.95 15.63 -0.53
C GLY A 130 -7.71 14.84 -0.10
N PHE A 131 -6.74 15.46 0.58
CA PHE A 131 -5.63 14.74 1.19
C PHE A 131 -5.97 14.31 2.61
N PRO A 132 -5.61 13.08 3.00
CA PRO A 132 -5.79 12.63 4.37
C PRO A 132 -4.88 13.42 5.32
N SER A 133 -5.38 13.68 6.52
CA SER A 133 -4.53 14.12 7.63
C SER A 133 -3.46 13.09 7.96
N TRP A 134 -2.38 13.54 8.60
CA TRP A 134 -1.39 12.63 9.14
C TRP A 134 -1.96 11.85 10.33
N ASP A 135 -1.51 10.61 10.49
CA ASP A 135 -1.78 9.88 11.72
C ASP A 135 -0.92 10.48 12.84
N VAL A 136 -1.44 10.45 14.07
CA VAL A 136 -0.70 10.98 15.24
C VAL A 136 0.61 10.22 15.41
N ASN A 137 1.72 10.97 15.48
CA ASN A 137 3.09 10.44 15.57
C ASN A 137 3.55 9.57 14.39
N GLU A 138 2.88 9.60 13.23
CA GLU A 138 3.33 8.92 12.00
C GLU A 138 4.76 9.33 11.59
N TRP A 139 5.13 10.59 11.82
CA TRP A 139 6.41 11.18 11.39
C TRP A 139 7.40 11.36 12.54
N LYS A 140 7.15 10.76 13.69
CA LYS A 140 8.06 10.85 14.83
C LYS A 140 9.47 10.36 14.45
N ASP A 141 10.48 11.06 14.95
CA ASP A 141 11.91 10.84 14.74
C ASP A 141 12.38 10.97 13.28
N CYS A 142 11.51 11.44 12.37
CA CYS A 142 11.87 11.72 10.98
C CYS A 142 12.45 13.13 10.82
N PRO A 143 13.40 13.34 9.89
CA PRO A 143 13.88 14.66 9.56
C PRO A 143 12.85 15.42 8.72
N VAL A 144 12.71 16.71 8.93
CA VAL A 144 11.95 17.65 8.10
C VAL A 144 12.89 18.70 7.55
N MET A 145 12.85 18.92 6.25
CA MET A 145 13.68 19.89 5.53
C MET A 145 12.81 20.94 4.85
N ILE A 146 13.18 22.21 4.98
CA ILE A 146 12.57 23.28 4.20
C ILE A 146 13.27 23.37 2.85
N LYS A 147 12.53 23.14 1.77
CA LYS A 147 13.06 23.05 0.40
C LYS A 147 13.01 24.37 -0.36
N LYS A 148 12.03 25.22 -0.05
CA LYS A 148 11.79 26.50 -0.73
C LYS A 148 11.21 27.50 0.26
N GLY A 149 11.38 28.79 -0.02
CA GLY A 149 10.86 29.90 0.78
C GLY A 149 11.74 30.28 1.97
N LYS A 150 11.15 30.96 2.95
CA LYS A 150 11.87 31.40 4.15
C LYS A 150 12.35 30.20 4.98
N GLY A 151 13.60 30.24 5.42
CA GLY A 151 14.21 29.12 6.15
C GLY A 151 14.64 27.94 5.27
N SER A 152 14.67 28.10 3.94
CA SER A 152 15.15 27.07 3.01
C SER A 152 16.56 26.57 3.37
N GLY A 153 16.76 25.26 3.21
CA GLY A 153 18.00 24.55 3.54
C GLY A 153 18.12 24.13 5.02
N GLN A 154 17.19 24.54 5.88
CA GLN A 154 17.18 24.11 7.28
C GLN A 154 16.58 22.71 7.43
N ILE A 155 17.19 21.92 8.31
CA ILE A 155 16.76 20.56 8.66
C ILE A 155 16.52 20.52 10.16
N ALA A 156 15.39 19.94 10.55
CA ALA A 156 15.02 19.64 11.94
C ALA A 156 14.51 18.21 12.06
N TYR A 157 14.31 17.73 13.28
CA TYR A 157 13.74 16.42 13.60
C TYR A 157 12.36 16.57 14.24
N ILE A 158 11.45 15.68 13.92
CA ILE A 158 10.08 15.69 14.42
C ILE A 158 10.02 14.91 15.73
N LEU A 159 9.67 15.57 16.84
CA LEU A 159 9.44 14.94 18.14
C LEU A 159 8.08 14.22 18.19
N SER A 160 7.08 14.83 17.56
CA SER A 160 5.71 14.34 17.50
C SER A 160 4.96 15.08 16.41
N ASN A 161 3.89 14.50 15.88
CA ASN A 161 2.98 15.20 14.99
C ASN A 161 1.52 14.95 15.35
N SER A 162 0.68 15.96 15.13
CA SER A 162 -0.77 15.82 15.06
C SER A 162 -1.21 15.51 13.62
N SER A 163 -2.50 15.72 13.34
CA SER A 163 -3.09 15.64 11.99
C SER A 163 -2.45 16.58 10.96
N ASN A 164 -1.94 17.73 11.37
CA ASN A 164 -1.41 18.77 10.47
C ASN A 164 -0.25 19.61 11.06
N SER A 165 0.22 19.30 12.26
CA SER A 165 1.29 20.06 12.91
C SER A 165 2.42 19.15 13.35
N LEU A 166 3.65 19.67 13.26
CA LEU A 166 4.88 19.04 13.69
C LEU A 166 5.41 19.79 14.91
N SER A 167 5.69 19.05 15.98
CA SER A 167 6.59 19.50 17.06
C SER A 167 8.00 19.06 16.69
N ILE A 168 8.95 19.98 16.72
CA ILE A 168 10.26 19.80 16.10
C ILE A 168 11.39 20.22 17.03
N THR A 169 12.56 19.63 16.82
CA THR A 169 13.80 19.95 17.53
C THR A 169 15.01 19.89 16.59
N ARG A 170 16.11 20.52 16.99
CA ARG A 170 17.41 20.38 16.31
C ARG A 170 18.18 19.15 16.76
N ASN A 171 17.89 18.67 17.97
CA ASN A 171 18.72 17.67 18.62
C ASN A 171 18.25 16.27 18.25
N LEU A 172 19.18 15.45 17.77
CA LEU A 172 18.95 14.05 17.39
C LEU A 172 18.54 13.16 18.57
N ASP A 173 18.82 13.58 19.80
CA ASP A 173 18.48 12.87 21.04
C ASP A 173 17.06 13.18 21.54
N GLY A 174 16.28 13.97 20.79
CA GLY A 174 14.92 14.36 21.15
C GLY A 174 14.84 15.42 22.26
N SER A 175 15.97 15.96 22.71
CA SER A 175 15.97 17.06 23.68
C SER A 175 15.46 18.36 23.03
N ALA A 176 14.91 19.27 23.83
CA ALA A 176 14.43 20.56 23.32
C ALA A 176 15.63 21.41 22.85
N GLY A 177 15.59 21.84 21.59
CA GLY A 177 16.53 22.78 21.01
C GLY A 177 15.80 23.85 20.21
N THR A 178 16.54 24.75 19.57
CA THR A 178 16.00 25.71 18.60
C THR A 178 16.18 25.16 17.18
N PRO A 179 15.19 24.46 16.60
CA PRO A 179 15.32 23.79 15.31
C PRO A 179 15.53 24.78 14.17
N TRP A 180 14.77 25.87 14.17
CA TRP A 180 14.88 26.90 13.15
C TRP A 180 15.83 28.01 13.56
N LEU A 181 16.80 28.29 12.69
CA LEU A 181 17.56 29.55 12.75
C LEU A 181 16.74 30.71 12.19
N THR A 182 15.90 30.40 11.18
CA THR A 182 14.97 31.33 10.57
C THR A 182 13.62 30.63 10.47
N ASN A 183 12.64 31.11 11.23
CA ASN A 183 11.30 30.51 11.20
C ASN A 183 10.73 30.53 9.78
N PRO A 184 10.32 29.36 9.24
CA PRO A 184 9.56 29.29 7.99
C PRO A 184 8.26 30.08 8.08
N ASP A 185 7.70 30.44 6.93
CA ASP A 185 6.40 31.11 6.84
C ASP A 185 5.57 30.52 5.71
N SER A 186 4.43 31.14 5.38
CA SER A 186 3.51 30.65 4.35
C SER A 186 4.09 30.64 2.92
N SER A 187 5.29 31.19 2.71
CA SER A 187 6.02 31.05 1.43
C SER A 187 6.86 29.78 1.36
N SER A 188 6.98 29.06 2.48
CA SER A 188 7.89 27.93 2.64
C SER A 188 7.24 26.60 2.27
N TYR A 189 8.06 25.70 1.72
CA TYR A 189 7.67 24.32 1.42
C TYR A 189 8.62 23.36 2.12
N PHE A 190 8.07 22.25 2.61
CA PHE A 190 8.81 21.27 3.39
C PHE A 190 8.67 19.85 2.82
N GLU A 191 9.64 19.02 3.13
CA GLU A 191 9.67 17.59 2.89
C GLU A 191 10.08 16.87 4.18
N ILE A 192 9.46 15.74 4.46
CA ILE A 192 9.73 14.86 5.60
C ILE A 192 10.44 13.62 5.07
N ASN A 193 11.49 13.17 5.76
CA ASN A 193 12.25 11.96 5.43
C ASN A 193 12.77 11.90 3.98
N GLY A 194 13.18 13.04 3.43
CA GLY A 194 13.81 13.11 2.11
C GLY A 194 12.85 12.97 0.92
N GLY A 195 11.53 13.07 1.13
CA GLY A 195 10.60 13.21 0.01
C GLY A 195 9.18 12.76 0.29
N LYS A 196 8.48 12.42 -0.79
CA LYS A 196 7.06 12.04 -0.75
C LYS A 196 6.94 10.60 -0.31
N THR A 197 6.18 10.32 0.73
CA THR A 197 5.76 8.95 1.02
C THR A 197 4.50 8.66 0.22
N ALA A 198 4.56 7.68 -0.67
CA ALA A 198 3.39 7.19 -1.38
C ALA A 198 2.84 5.95 -0.66
N GLU A 199 1.56 6.00 -0.31
CA GLU A 199 0.79 4.85 0.14
C GLU A 199 -0.08 4.38 -1.04
N VAL A 200 0.14 3.15 -1.49
CA VAL A 200 -0.67 2.50 -2.52
C VAL A 200 -1.56 1.47 -1.85
N THR A 201 -2.87 1.68 -1.88
CA THR A 201 -3.85 0.72 -1.40
C THR A 201 -4.44 -0.04 -2.58
N VAL A 202 -4.16 -1.33 -2.68
CA VAL A 202 -4.75 -2.23 -3.69
C VAL A 202 -5.90 -3.00 -3.09
N ARG A 203 -7.08 -2.92 -3.71
CA ARG A 203 -8.29 -3.65 -3.33
C ARG A 203 -8.72 -4.56 -4.46
N TRP A 204 -9.15 -5.77 -4.12
CA TRP A 204 -9.73 -6.72 -5.07
C TRP A 204 -10.81 -7.55 -4.41
N VAL A 205 -11.68 -8.16 -5.22
CA VAL A 205 -12.72 -9.08 -4.74
C VAL A 205 -12.45 -10.47 -5.30
N TYR A 206 -12.41 -11.48 -4.44
CA TYR A 206 -12.29 -12.87 -4.85
C TYR A 206 -13.45 -13.67 -4.27
N ARG A 207 -14.29 -14.23 -5.15
CA ARG A 207 -15.48 -15.03 -4.80
C ARG A 207 -16.42 -14.32 -3.81
N GLY A 208 -16.63 -13.02 -4.01
CA GLY A 208 -17.49 -12.19 -3.17
C GLY A 208 -16.85 -11.71 -1.86
N GLN A 209 -15.62 -12.13 -1.56
CA GLN A 209 -14.87 -11.62 -0.40
C GLN A 209 -13.95 -10.47 -0.82
N PRO A 210 -14.01 -9.31 -0.13
CA PRO A 210 -13.10 -8.21 -0.39
C PRO A 210 -11.74 -8.46 0.27
N PHE A 211 -10.68 -8.07 -0.42
CA PHE A 211 -9.31 -8.11 0.04
C PHE A 211 -8.66 -6.73 -0.15
N THR A 212 -7.70 -6.41 0.71
CA THR A 212 -6.99 -5.14 0.67
C THR A 212 -5.54 -5.36 1.07
N ARG A 213 -4.62 -4.69 0.38
CA ARG A 213 -3.21 -4.65 0.72
C ARG A 213 -2.69 -3.22 0.56
N VAL A 214 -1.88 -2.79 1.51
CA VAL A 214 -1.34 -1.44 1.58
C VAL A 214 0.17 -1.52 1.44
N TYR A 215 0.73 -0.74 0.52
CA TYR A 215 2.16 -0.63 0.27
C TYR A 215 2.59 0.80 0.57
N ARG A 216 3.66 0.95 1.34
CA ARG A 216 4.26 2.25 1.62
C ARG A 216 5.63 2.29 1.00
N THR A 217 5.91 3.35 0.26
CA THR A 217 7.20 3.56 -0.38
C THR A 217 7.61 5.01 -0.29
N LEU A 218 8.92 5.25 -0.21
CA LEU A 218 9.49 6.58 -0.37
C LEU A 218 9.67 6.83 -1.87
N VAL A 219 9.00 7.85 -2.37
CA VAL A 219 9.20 8.35 -3.72
C VAL A 219 10.20 9.48 -3.64
N TYR A 220 11.46 9.13 -3.87
CA TYR A 220 12.56 10.08 -3.85
C TYR A 220 12.39 11.12 -4.96
N HIS A 221 12.62 12.39 -4.62
CA HIS A 221 12.78 13.44 -5.62
C HIS A 221 14.28 13.65 -5.83
N PRO A 222 14.82 13.36 -7.02
CA PRO A 222 16.20 13.73 -7.35
C PRO A 222 16.39 15.25 -7.33
#